data_AF-A0A7W8ZKY3-F1
#
_entry.id   AF-A0A7W8ZKY3-F1
#
_cell.length_a   1.000
_cell.length_b   1.000
_cell.length_c   1.000
_cell.angle_alpha   90.00
_cell.angle_beta   90.00
_cell.angle_gamma   90.00
#
_symmetry.space_group_name_H-M   'P 1'
#
loop_
_entity.id
_entity.type
_entity.pdbx_description
1 polymer ?
#
loop_
_entity_poly.entity_id
_entity_poly.type
_entity_poly.pdbx_seq_one_letter_code
_entity_poly.pdbx_strand_id
1 'polypeptide(L)'
;MRKICFILVLCFFYFSTVAQSVAVINGSPVSQKEFVWVYQKHRPENTKPTLTELISFLNIYIDFKLKVLDAREAGLDKDSTYISETKNYEKALLDSAPPEAKQADFSLVTKEFCEALLLFNISEKKIWDGVDNNDKLIHEYYNAHIENYSLSYEDSKGEAAQDYQKQLECNWVTALRKKYKITIDQNVLSKLIR
;
A
#
# COMPACT_ATOMS: atom_id res chain seq x y z
N MET A 1 -11.93 67.09 21.14
CA MET A 1 -12.58 65.78 20.93
C MET A 1 -12.35 65.32 19.50
N ARG A 2 -11.40 64.40 19.25
CA ARG A 2 -11.26 63.66 17.99
C ARG A 2 -11.06 62.20 18.37
N LYS A 3 -12.11 61.40 18.26
CA LYS A 3 -12.06 59.95 18.52
C LYS A 3 -11.57 59.27 17.24
N ILE A 4 -10.36 58.74 17.29
CA ILE A 4 -9.80 57.89 16.24
C ILE A 4 -10.24 56.46 16.57
N CYS A 5 -11.14 55.89 15.78
CA CYS A 5 -11.48 54.47 15.85
C CYS A 5 -10.40 53.66 15.13
N PHE A 6 -9.51 53.02 15.88
CA PHE A 6 -8.68 51.93 15.37
C PHE A 6 -9.53 50.66 15.31
N ILE A 7 -9.95 50.26 14.11
CA ILE A 7 -10.49 48.92 13.87
C ILE A 7 -9.30 48.01 13.56
N LEU A 8 -8.85 47.28 14.57
CA LEU A 8 -7.94 46.14 14.41
C LEU A 8 -8.72 45.00 13.76
N VAL A 9 -8.67 44.90 12.43
CA VAL A 9 -9.10 43.71 11.70
C VAL A 9 -8.05 42.62 11.94
N LEU A 10 -8.23 41.85 13.00
CA LEU A 10 -7.49 40.62 13.27
C LEU A 10 -7.95 39.57 12.25
N CYS A 11 -7.42 39.63 11.03
CA CYS A 11 -7.48 38.52 10.10
C CYS A 11 -6.70 37.36 10.72
N PHE A 12 -7.39 36.49 11.44
CA PHE A 12 -6.92 35.14 11.72
C PHE A 12 -6.77 34.44 10.36
N PHE A 13 -5.59 34.61 9.74
CA PHE A 13 -5.12 33.64 8.75
C PHE A 13 -4.94 32.33 9.51
N TYR A 14 -5.99 31.52 9.53
CA TYR A 14 -5.83 30.09 9.76
C TYR A 14 -4.99 29.58 8.60
N PHE A 15 -3.66 29.59 8.78
CA PHE A 15 -2.76 28.73 8.02
C PHE A 15 -3.10 27.30 8.44
N SER A 16 -4.16 26.74 7.87
CA SER A 16 -4.35 25.31 7.86
C SER A 16 -3.19 24.76 7.03
N THR A 17 -2.19 24.20 7.70
CA THR A 17 -1.19 23.38 7.03
C THR A 17 -1.94 22.20 6.43
N VAL A 18 -2.33 22.31 5.16
CA VAL A 18 -2.89 21.17 4.44
C VAL A 18 -1.80 20.10 4.42
N ALA A 19 -2.07 18.95 5.03
CA ALA A 19 -1.14 17.83 4.99
C ALA A 19 -0.83 17.49 3.53
N GLN A 20 0.40 17.76 3.10
CA GLN A 20 0.83 17.56 1.74
C GLN A 20 0.79 16.04 1.43
N SER A 21 0.12 15.67 0.35
CA SER A 21 -0.13 14.26 -0.02
C SER A 21 0.54 13.95 -1.36
N VAL A 22 1.22 12.81 -1.45
CA VAL A 22 1.88 12.38 -2.71
C VAL A 22 0.89 11.73 -3.68
N ALA A 23 -0.22 11.19 -3.15
CA ALA A 23 -1.30 10.63 -3.94
C ALA A 23 -2.63 10.73 -3.17
N VAL A 24 -3.74 10.58 -3.90
CA VAL A 24 -5.08 10.38 -3.34
C VAL A 24 -5.71 9.18 -4.05
N ILE A 25 -6.21 8.23 -3.26
CA ILE A 25 -6.85 7.00 -3.73
C ILE A 25 -8.29 7.01 -3.23
N ASN A 26 -9.26 7.11 -4.14
CA ASN A 26 -10.69 7.20 -3.83
C ASN A 26 -11.03 8.24 -2.74
N GLY A 27 -10.42 9.42 -2.82
CA GLY A 27 -10.57 10.49 -1.82
C GLY A 27 -9.72 10.33 -0.55
N SER A 28 -9.08 9.18 -0.34
CA SER A 28 -8.18 8.96 0.80
C SER A 28 -6.75 9.39 0.46
N PRO A 29 -6.16 10.35 1.20
CA PRO A 29 -4.81 10.83 0.93
C PRO A 29 -3.73 9.84 1.38
N VAL A 30 -2.68 9.69 0.57
CA VAL A 30 -1.38 9.14 0.98
C VAL A 30 -0.48 10.31 1.34
N SER A 31 -0.27 10.53 2.63
CA SER A 31 0.50 11.67 3.12
C SER A 31 1.97 11.58 2.71
N GLN A 32 2.63 12.73 2.51
CA GLN A 32 4.06 12.79 2.26
C GLN A 32 4.86 12.13 3.40
N LYS A 33 4.45 12.32 4.66
CA LYS A 33 5.09 11.73 5.84
C LYS A 33 5.08 10.20 5.79
N GLU A 34 3.91 9.62 5.56
CA GLU A 34 3.75 8.16 5.41
C GLU A 34 4.61 7.64 4.26
N PHE A 35 4.52 8.27 3.09
CA PHE A 35 5.27 7.84 1.92
C PHE A 35 6.78 7.86 2.14
N VAL A 36 7.32 8.96 2.69
CA VAL A 36 8.76 9.09 2.98
C VAL A 36 9.20 8.05 4.01
N TRP A 37 8.40 7.82 5.05
CA TRP A 37 8.70 6.83 6.08
C TRP A 37 8.80 5.42 5.51
N VAL A 38 7.82 5.00 4.69
CA VAL A 38 7.87 3.66 4.04
C VAL A 38 9.04 3.60 3.05
N TYR A 39 9.27 4.65 2.28
CA TYR A 39 10.35 4.69 1.28
C TYR A 39 11.74 4.54 1.91
N GLN A 40 12.02 5.26 2.99
CA GLN A 40 13.32 5.24 3.66
C GLN A 40 13.66 3.87 4.25
N LYS A 41 12.68 3.16 4.81
CA LYS A 41 12.86 1.80 5.37
C LYS A 41 13.34 0.77 4.34
N HIS A 42 13.06 0.99 3.06
CA HIS A 42 13.34 0.06 1.97
C HIS A 42 14.55 0.45 1.12
N ARG A 43 15.31 1.49 1.50
CA ARG A 43 16.46 1.98 0.73
C ARG A 43 17.75 1.93 1.57
N PRO A 44 18.89 1.51 0.99
CA PRO A 44 20.19 1.68 1.66
C PRO A 44 20.48 3.16 1.94
N GLU A 45 21.03 3.42 3.13
CA GLU A 45 21.37 4.78 3.56
C GLU A 45 22.36 5.44 2.57
N ASN A 46 22.22 6.76 2.39
CA ASN A 46 23.21 7.67 1.74
C ASN A 46 23.14 7.90 0.22
N THR A 47 22.02 7.65 -0.45
CA THR A 47 21.79 8.21 -1.81
C THR A 47 20.49 8.99 -1.92
N LYS A 48 20.56 10.23 -2.43
CA LYS A 48 19.37 11.00 -2.77
C LYS A 48 18.57 10.29 -3.86
N PRO A 49 17.24 10.16 -3.71
CA PRO A 49 16.43 9.50 -4.71
C PRO A 49 16.27 10.35 -5.97
N THR A 50 16.15 9.70 -7.12
CA THR A 50 15.70 10.35 -8.36
C THR A 50 14.17 10.44 -8.38
N LEU A 51 13.63 11.35 -9.19
CA LEU A 51 12.17 11.45 -9.36
C LEU A 51 11.57 10.14 -9.90
N THR A 52 12.27 9.48 -10.82
CA THR A 52 11.85 8.19 -11.38
C THR A 52 11.77 7.12 -10.31
N GLU A 53 12.76 7.01 -9.42
CA GLU A 53 12.72 6.05 -8.30
C GLU A 53 11.52 6.31 -7.37
N LEU A 54 11.25 7.58 -7.03
CA LEU A 54 10.10 7.93 -6.20
C LEU A 54 8.77 7.61 -6.88
N ILE A 55 8.64 7.87 -8.18
CA ILE A 55 7.42 7.55 -8.95
C ILE A 55 7.23 6.03 -9.04
N SER A 56 8.29 5.27 -9.33
CA SER A 56 8.22 3.81 -9.41
C SER A 56 7.82 3.20 -8.06
N PHE A 57 8.45 3.65 -6.98
CA PHE A 57 8.10 3.19 -5.63
C PHE A 57 6.66 3.59 -5.25
N LEU A 58 6.24 4.82 -5.57
CA LEU A 58 4.86 5.26 -5.31
C LEU A 58 3.83 4.40 -6.05
N ASN A 59 4.11 3.97 -7.28
CA ASN A 59 3.19 3.09 -8.01
C ASN A 59 3.06 1.72 -7.32
N ILE A 60 4.17 1.12 -6.88
CA ILE A 60 4.16 -0.13 -6.11
C ILE A 60 3.36 0.07 -4.82
N TYR A 61 3.59 1.19 -4.11
CA TYR A 61 2.88 1.49 -2.88
C TYR A 61 1.39 1.71 -3.12
N ILE A 62 1.00 2.40 -4.20
CA ILE A 62 -0.40 2.54 -4.60
C ILE A 62 -1.03 1.16 -4.84
N ASP A 63 -0.36 0.26 -5.57
CA ASP A 63 -0.89 -1.09 -5.83
C ASP A 63 -1.13 -1.87 -4.53
N PHE A 64 -0.20 -1.77 -3.58
CA PHE A 64 -0.39 -2.25 -2.23
C PHE A 64 -1.65 -1.66 -1.57
N LYS A 65 -1.81 -0.33 -1.55
CA LYS A 65 -2.98 0.32 -0.95
C LYS A 65 -4.29 -0.07 -1.63
N LEU A 66 -4.29 -0.30 -2.94
CA LEU A 66 -5.46 -0.77 -3.68
C LEU A 66 -5.87 -2.19 -3.26
N LYS A 67 -4.89 -3.10 -3.09
CA LYS A 67 -5.14 -4.46 -2.57
C LYS A 67 -5.69 -4.43 -1.14
N VAL A 68 -5.18 -3.54 -0.30
CA VAL A 68 -5.71 -3.31 1.06
C VAL A 68 -7.14 -2.78 1.05
N LEU A 69 -7.48 -1.87 0.13
CA LEU A 69 -8.87 -1.41 -0.03
C LEU A 69 -9.80 -2.55 -0.43
N ASP A 70 -9.38 -3.42 -1.34
CA ASP A 70 -10.15 -4.61 -1.72
C ASP A 70 -10.36 -5.58 -0.55
N ALA A 71 -9.34 -5.76 0.31
CA ALA A 71 -9.46 -6.55 1.53
C ALA A 71 -10.52 -5.97 2.50
N ARG A 72 -10.53 -4.64 2.69
CA ARG A 72 -11.52 -3.94 3.52
C ARG A 72 -12.93 -4.02 2.95
N GLU A 73 -13.07 -3.88 1.63
CA GLU A 73 -14.36 -4.05 0.97
C GLU A 73 -14.88 -5.50 1.06
N ALA A 74 -13.97 -6.48 1.07
CA ALA A 74 -14.31 -7.88 1.35
C ALA A 74 -14.62 -8.15 2.84
N GLY A 75 -14.50 -7.14 3.71
CA GLY A 75 -14.80 -7.23 5.14
C GLY A 75 -13.74 -7.97 5.97
N LEU A 76 -12.54 -8.20 5.42
CA LEU A 76 -11.46 -8.91 6.13
C LEU A 76 -10.92 -8.11 7.32
N ASP A 77 -11.11 -6.79 7.32
CA ASP A 77 -10.78 -5.91 8.45
C ASP A 77 -11.76 -6.03 9.64
N LYS A 78 -12.88 -6.72 9.44
CA LYS A 78 -13.90 -6.98 10.48
C LYS A 78 -13.84 -8.42 11.01
N ASP A 79 -12.98 -9.26 10.42
CA ASP A 79 -12.79 -10.63 10.85
C ASP A 79 -12.23 -10.69 12.28
N SER A 80 -12.75 -11.60 13.10
CA SER A 80 -12.35 -11.68 14.51
C SER A 80 -10.90 -12.09 14.69
N THR A 81 -10.38 -12.96 13.82
CA THR A 81 -8.99 -13.40 13.84
C THR A 81 -8.08 -12.22 13.53
N TYR A 82 -8.36 -11.49 12.44
CA TYR A 82 -7.64 -10.26 12.08
C TYR A 82 -7.63 -9.23 13.22
N ILE A 83 -8.80 -8.97 13.83
CA ILE A 83 -8.90 -8.03 14.97
C ILE A 83 -8.07 -8.50 16.15
N SER A 84 -8.06 -9.81 16.45
CA SER A 84 -7.30 -10.35 17.57
C SER A 84 -5.78 -10.28 17.33
N GLU A 85 -5.32 -10.62 16.12
CA GLU A 85 -3.90 -10.60 15.76
C GLU A 85 -3.32 -9.19 15.76
N THR A 86 -4.04 -8.23 15.19
CA THR A 86 -3.63 -6.81 15.17
C THR A 86 -3.55 -6.23 16.58
N LYS A 87 -4.51 -6.53 17.46
CA LYS A 87 -4.45 -6.13 18.87
C LYS A 87 -3.28 -6.77 19.63
N ASN A 88 -3.02 -8.05 19.38
CA ASN A 88 -1.91 -8.75 20.02
C ASN A 88 -0.56 -8.17 19.59
N TYR A 89 -0.41 -7.87 18.29
CA TYR A 89 0.77 -7.21 17.75
C TYR A 89 0.97 -5.81 18.36
N GLU A 90 -0.09 -4.98 18.37
CA GLU A 90 -0.05 -3.65 18.98
C GLU A 90 0.38 -3.72 20.44
N LYS A 91 -0.19 -4.67 21.20
CA LYS A 91 0.18 -4.88 22.60
C LYS A 91 1.66 -5.26 22.75
N ALA A 92 2.14 -6.24 21.98
CA ALA A 92 3.53 -6.70 22.06
C ALA A 92 4.53 -5.59 21.68
N LEU A 93 4.17 -4.76 20.70
CA LEU A 93 4.98 -3.62 20.30
C LEU A 93 5.00 -2.55 21.42
N LEU A 94 3.87 -2.29 22.10
CA LEU A 94 3.81 -1.32 23.22
C LEU A 94 4.61 -1.79 24.44
N ASP A 95 4.58 -3.08 24.73
CA ASP A 95 5.29 -3.70 25.85
C ASP A 95 6.82 -3.65 25.64
N SER A 96 7.29 -3.74 24.39
CA SER A 96 8.71 -3.75 24.04
C SER A 96 9.30 -2.37 23.66
N ALA A 97 8.46 -1.37 23.36
CA ALA A 97 8.91 -0.07 22.88
C ALA A 97 9.53 0.80 24.00
N PRO A 98 10.71 1.41 23.77
CA PRO A 98 11.27 2.40 24.68
C PRO A 98 10.37 3.65 24.76
N PRO A 99 10.35 4.40 25.88
CA PRO A 99 9.49 5.58 26.06
C PRO A 99 9.60 6.60 24.93
N GLU A 100 10.79 6.77 24.36
CA GLU A 100 11.11 7.74 23.31
C GLU A 100 10.49 7.37 21.94
N ALA A 101 10.13 6.11 21.71
CA ALA A 101 9.51 5.64 20.48
C ALA A 101 7.97 5.74 20.46
N LYS A 102 7.36 6.14 21.58
CA LYS A 102 5.90 6.09 21.78
C LYS A 102 5.20 7.33 21.23
N GLN A 103 4.96 7.36 19.93
CA GLN A 103 3.77 8.04 19.32
C GLN A 103 3.73 7.88 17.80
N ALA A 104 4.54 8.67 17.09
CA ALA A 104 4.42 8.81 15.64
C ALA A 104 4.91 7.55 14.91
N ASP A 105 6.06 7.03 15.32
CA ASP A 105 6.63 5.81 14.74
C ASP A 105 5.74 4.60 15.01
N PHE A 106 5.18 4.53 16.23
CA PHE A 106 4.28 3.45 16.63
C PHE A 106 3.02 3.35 15.77
N SER A 107 2.40 4.50 15.46
CA SER A 107 1.19 4.55 14.63
C SER A 107 1.44 4.07 13.20
N LEU A 108 2.60 4.40 12.62
CA LEU A 108 2.97 3.99 11.27
C LEU A 108 3.36 2.51 11.22
N VAL A 109 4.10 2.02 12.21
CA VAL A 109 4.46 0.59 12.33
C VAL A 109 3.22 -0.27 12.50
N THR A 110 2.32 0.10 13.42
CA THR A 110 1.07 -0.65 13.64
C THR A 110 0.19 -0.62 12.39
N LYS A 111 0.09 0.53 11.72
CA LYS A 111 -0.63 0.65 10.45
C LYS A 111 -0.05 -0.26 9.37
N GLU A 112 1.27 -0.25 9.20
CA GLU A 112 1.97 -1.10 8.21
C GLU A 112 1.67 -2.58 8.46
N PHE A 113 1.78 -3.05 9.71
CA PHE A 113 1.46 -4.43 10.07
C PHE A 113 0.01 -4.80 9.74
N CYS A 114 -0.95 -3.98 10.17
CA CYS A 114 -2.37 -4.20 9.92
C CYS A 114 -2.67 -4.28 8.41
N GLU A 115 -2.10 -3.38 7.62
CA GLU A 115 -2.30 -3.36 6.17
C GLU A 115 -1.59 -4.54 5.46
N ALA A 116 -0.42 -4.96 5.95
CA ALA A 116 0.28 -6.14 5.44
C ALA A 116 -0.49 -7.43 5.73
N LEU A 117 -1.08 -7.56 6.92
CA LEU A 117 -1.93 -8.70 7.26
C LEU A 117 -3.20 -8.74 6.40
N LEU A 118 -3.82 -7.59 6.13
CA LEU A 118 -4.95 -7.50 5.19
C LEU A 118 -4.53 -7.93 3.78
N LEU A 119 -3.38 -7.47 3.30
CA LEU A 119 -2.82 -7.88 2.01
C LEU A 119 -2.63 -9.40 1.94
N PHE A 120 -2.04 -9.99 2.97
CA PHE A 120 -1.83 -11.44 3.07
C PHE A 120 -3.17 -12.18 2.96
N ASN A 121 -4.14 -11.86 3.82
CA ASN A 121 -5.44 -12.54 3.87
C ASN A 121 -6.20 -12.44 2.54
N ILE A 122 -6.21 -11.28 1.88
CA ILE A 122 -6.89 -11.14 0.58
C ILE A 122 -6.13 -11.86 -0.55
N SER A 123 -4.80 -11.93 -0.47
CA SER A 123 -3.97 -12.62 -1.47
C SER A 123 -4.14 -14.12 -1.39
N GLU A 124 -4.23 -14.67 -0.17
CA GLU A 124 -4.59 -16.07 0.06
C GLU A 124 -5.90 -16.41 -0.64
N LYS A 125 -6.96 -15.64 -0.33
CA LYS A 125 -8.31 -15.85 -0.89
C LYS A 125 -8.40 -15.71 -2.40
N LYS A 126 -7.68 -14.75 -2.99
CA LYS A 126 -7.82 -14.41 -4.42
C LYS A 126 -6.84 -15.13 -5.33
N ILE A 127 -5.66 -15.46 -4.81
CA ILE A 127 -4.52 -15.90 -5.62
C ILE A 127 -4.10 -17.30 -5.17
N TRP A 128 -3.67 -17.46 -3.92
CA TRP A 128 -3.01 -18.69 -3.47
C TRP A 128 -3.97 -19.87 -3.37
N ASP A 129 -5.19 -19.69 -2.86
CA ASP A 129 -6.21 -20.73 -2.80
C ASP A 129 -6.50 -21.35 -4.19
N GLY A 130 -6.43 -20.52 -5.24
CA GLY A 130 -6.67 -20.95 -6.61
C GLY A 130 -5.47 -21.63 -7.27
N VAL A 131 -4.25 -21.32 -6.85
CA VAL A 131 -3.00 -21.87 -7.43
C VAL A 131 -2.59 -23.14 -6.69
N ASP A 132 -2.50 -23.10 -5.37
CA ASP A 132 -1.91 -24.18 -4.57
C ASP A 132 -2.80 -25.43 -4.52
N ASN A 133 -4.11 -25.25 -4.64
CA ASN A 133 -5.08 -26.34 -4.47
C ASN A 133 -5.72 -26.82 -5.78
N ASN A 134 -5.28 -26.34 -6.95
CA ASN A 134 -5.99 -26.60 -8.20
C ASN A 134 -5.08 -26.89 -9.40
N ASP A 135 -4.55 -28.12 -9.44
CA ASP A 135 -3.78 -28.65 -10.57
C ASP A 135 -4.49 -28.48 -11.92
N LYS A 136 -5.82 -28.61 -11.95
CA LYS A 136 -6.62 -28.44 -13.17
C LYS A 136 -6.46 -27.04 -13.76
N LEU A 137 -6.49 -25.99 -12.94
CA LEU A 137 -6.34 -24.61 -13.43
C LEU A 137 -4.93 -24.35 -13.96
N ILE A 138 -3.91 -24.90 -13.31
CA ILE A 138 -2.52 -24.77 -13.77
C ILE A 138 -2.33 -25.50 -15.10
N HIS A 139 -2.91 -26.70 -15.25
CA HIS A 139 -2.86 -27.45 -16.50
C HIS A 139 -3.65 -26.75 -17.62
N GLU A 140 -4.83 -26.20 -17.34
CA GLU A 140 -5.57 -25.37 -18.29
C GLU A 140 -4.77 -24.15 -18.74
N TYR A 141 -4.12 -23.46 -17.80
CA TYR A 141 -3.24 -22.34 -18.10
C TYR A 141 -2.04 -22.76 -18.96
N TYR A 142 -1.36 -23.84 -18.61
CA TYR A 142 -0.23 -24.40 -19.39
C TYR A 142 -0.66 -24.72 -20.82
N ASN A 143 -1.79 -25.41 -21.01
CA ASN A 143 -2.28 -25.78 -22.34
C ASN A 143 -2.64 -24.55 -23.20
N ALA A 144 -3.20 -23.51 -22.57
CA ALA A 144 -3.50 -22.25 -23.25
C ALA A 144 -2.25 -21.45 -23.66
N HIS A 145 -1.10 -21.73 -23.04
CA HIS A 145 0.18 -21.04 -23.26
C HIS A 145 1.30 -22.03 -23.61
N ILE A 146 0.97 -23.14 -24.25
CA ILE A 146 1.93 -24.24 -24.47
C ILE A 146 3.17 -23.81 -25.26
N GLU A 147 3.03 -22.78 -26.10
CA GLU A 147 4.14 -22.18 -26.85
C GLU A 147 5.22 -21.53 -25.97
N ASN A 148 4.89 -21.19 -24.72
CA ASN A 148 5.84 -20.65 -23.74
C ASN A 148 6.65 -21.75 -23.03
N TYR A 149 6.27 -23.03 -23.19
CA TYR A 149 6.88 -24.14 -22.49
C TYR A 149 7.50 -25.14 -23.48
N SER A 150 8.72 -25.60 -23.17
CA SER A 150 9.44 -26.56 -24.03
C SER A 150 9.36 -28.01 -23.56
N LEU A 151 8.94 -28.22 -22.31
CA LEU A 151 8.84 -29.53 -21.67
C LEU A 151 7.38 -29.91 -21.44
N SER A 152 7.16 -31.16 -20.98
CA SER A 152 5.84 -31.66 -20.63
C SER A 152 5.22 -30.86 -19.47
N TYR A 153 3.91 -30.99 -19.28
CA TYR A 153 3.21 -30.37 -18.14
C TYR A 153 3.85 -30.77 -16.80
N GLU A 154 4.20 -32.04 -16.62
CA GLU A 154 4.77 -32.54 -15.36
C GLU A 154 6.10 -31.84 -15.01
N ASP A 155 6.93 -31.57 -16.03
CA ASP A 155 8.22 -30.90 -15.84
C ASP A 155 8.08 -29.38 -15.69
N SER A 156 7.08 -28.78 -16.35
CA SER A 156 6.84 -27.33 -16.35
C SER A 156 5.79 -26.86 -15.33
N LYS A 157 5.18 -27.76 -14.56
CA LYS A 157 4.07 -27.43 -13.64
C LYS A 157 4.41 -26.30 -12.66
N GLY A 158 5.62 -26.32 -12.08
CA GLY A 158 6.05 -25.28 -11.14
C GLY A 158 6.20 -23.91 -11.79
N GLU A 159 6.71 -23.87 -13.02
CA GLU A 159 6.83 -22.64 -13.82
C GLU A 159 5.45 -22.12 -14.24
N ALA A 160 4.60 -23.00 -14.77
CA ALA A 160 3.23 -22.69 -15.14
C ALA A 160 2.41 -22.17 -13.95
N ALA A 161 2.59 -22.73 -12.76
CA ALA A 161 1.94 -22.24 -11.55
C ALA A 161 2.37 -20.81 -11.19
N GLN A 162 3.67 -20.50 -11.27
CA GLN A 162 4.19 -19.15 -11.02
C GLN A 162 3.68 -18.13 -12.04
N ASP A 163 3.65 -18.50 -13.32
CA ASP A 163 3.18 -17.61 -14.38
C ASP A 163 1.68 -17.38 -14.29
N TYR A 164 0.91 -18.42 -13.97
CA TYR A 164 -0.51 -18.30 -13.68
C TYR A 164 -0.76 -17.37 -12.48
N GLN A 165 0.00 -17.53 -11.38
CA GLN A 165 -0.06 -16.63 -10.23
C GLN A 165 0.20 -15.16 -10.65
N LYS A 166 1.27 -14.91 -11.42
CA LYS A 166 1.59 -13.56 -11.93
C LYS A 166 0.45 -13.00 -12.78
N GLN A 167 -0.18 -13.83 -13.61
CA GLN A 167 -1.31 -13.40 -14.44
C GLN A 167 -2.51 -13.00 -13.56
N LEU A 168 -2.85 -13.80 -12.55
CA LEU A 168 -3.92 -13.49 -11.61
C LEU A 168 -3.65 -12.18 -10.87
N GLU A 169 -2.42 -11.97 -10.40
CA GLU A 169 -2.01 -10.72 -9.75
C GLU A 169 -2.10 -9.51 -10.68
N CYS A 170 -1.63 -9.64 -11.93
CA CYS A 170 -1.70 -8.58 -12.92
C CYS A 170 -3.15 -8.21 -13.27
N ASN A 171 -4.01 -9.21 -13.46
CA ASN A 171 -5.43 -9.04 -13.71
C ASN A 171 -6.11 -8.33 -12.54
N TRP A 172 -5.80 -8.75 -11.31
CA TRP A 172 -6.34 -8.15 -10.10
C TRP A 172 -5.94 -6.68 -9.96
N VAL A 173 -4.64 -6.35 -10.04
CA VAL A 173 -4.16 -4.97 -9.95
C VAL A 173 -4.74 -4.09 -11.07
N THR A 174 -4.83 -4.62 -12.29
CA THR A 174 -5.45 -3.91 -13.43
C THR A 174 -6.91 -3.58 -13.15
N ALA A 175 -7.69 -4.55 -12.63
CA ALA A 175 -9.07 -4.33 -12.24
C ALA A 175 -9.20 -3.29 -11.13
N LEU A 176 -8.33 -3.33 -10.12
CA LEU A 176 -8.32 -2.36 -9.01
C LEU A 176 -7.98 -0.94 -9.51
N ARG A 177 -6.95 -0.79 -10.36
CA ARG A 177 -6.58 0.51 -10.95
C ARG A 177 -7.68 1.11 -11.82
N LYS A 178 -8.51 0.27 -12.47
CA LYS A 178 -9.71 0.70 -13.20
C LYS A 178 -10.86 1.09 -12.27
N LYS A 179 -11.01 0.38 -11.15
CA LYS A 179 -12.10 0.58 -10.18
C LYS A 179 -11.92 1.85 -9.34
N TYR A 180 -10.72 2.12 -8.85
CA TYR A 180 -10.46 3.22 -7.93
C TYR A 180 -9.88 4.44 -8.64
N LYS A 181 -10.39 5.63 -8.29
CA LYS A 181 -9.81 6.90 -8.75
C LYS A 181 -8.47 7.15 -8.06
N ILE A 182 -7.41 7.33 -8.84
CA ILE A 182 -6.05 7.57 -8.34
C ILE A 182 -5.55 8.89 -8.92
N THR A 183 -5.03 9.77 -8.07
CA THR A 183 -4.33 10.99 -8.50
C THR A 183 -2.98 11.09 -7.81
N ILE A 184 -1.92 11.36 -8.56
CA ILE A 184 -0.54 11.51 -8.05
C ILE A 184 -0.15 12.99 -8.13
N ASP A 185 0.46 13.51 -7.07
CA ASP A 185 1.02 14.87 -7.04
C ASP A 185 2.54 14.83 -7.25
N GLN A 186 2.96 15.03 -8.50
CA GLN A 186 4.37 15.07 -8.87
C GLN A 186 5.10 16.30 -8.31
N ASN A 187 4.39 17.39 -8.00
CA ASN A 187 5.01 18.57 -7.38
C ASN A 187 5.44 18.26 -5.95
N VAL A 188 4.68 17.42 -5.24
CA VAL A 188 5.08 16.94 -3.90
C VAL A 188 6.30 16.03 -3.99
N LEU A 189 6.30 15.07 -4.92
CA LEU A 189 7.42 14.16 -5.12
C LEU A 189 8.72 14.89 -5.51
N SER A 190 8.64 15.88 -6.40
CA SER A 190 9.81 16.65 -6.83
C SER A 190 10.43 17.52 -5.73
N LYS A 191 9.71 17.78 -4.63
CA LYS A 191 10.29 18.44 -3.45
C LYS A 191 11.11 17.46 -2.59
N LEU A 192 10.90 16.15 -2.71
CA LEU A 192 11.62 15.13 -1.94
C LEU A 192 13.02 14.81 -2.50
N ILE A 193 13.31 15.24 -3.73
CA ILE A 193 14.61 15.04 -4.38
C ILE A 193 15.59 16.21 -4.17
N ARG A 194 15.12 17.34 -3.62
CA ARG A 194 15.91 18.56 -3.43
C ARG A 194 16.77 18.46 -2.18
#